data_AF-A0A8C7WXY5-F1
#
_entry.id   AF-A0A8C7WXY5-F1
#
_cell.length_a   1.000
_cell.length_b   1.000
_cell.length_c   1.000
_cell.angle_alpha   90.00
_cell.angle_beta   90.00
_cell.angle_gamma   90.00
#
_symmetry.space_group_name_H-M   'P 1'
#
loop_
_entity.id
_entity.type
_entity.pdbx_description
1 polymer ?
#
loop_
_entity_poly.entity_id
_entity_poly.type
_entity_poly.pdbx_seq_one_letter_code
_entity_poly.pdbx_strand_id
1 'polypeptide(L)'
;MCPLQNLEMTCKHVKSLTCSALFSIISSFKWSVLECKVARVGSNSFVHRDALQEQLIDIILEVLKRNSQLHYYQGYHDVAVTLLLVVGERMAMAMLEKLSNHHLRDFMDTTMDSTKHILNYLMPILEQVDAELHDFMTRAEVGTIFALSWLITWFGHVLSEFKHTLRLYDFFLASHPLMPIYLAATIVLHREQEVKQTECDMAMVHHLLSHIPEDLPFELLIGRAQDLFDCFPPPLLAKQAALQSRSSLSISSFQAFQLSTLHQRPDSVLQPGDDGELWRQGNRIVKVAVWGLSATLGAAVFAVAQTAMDWGPEAFLQLF
;
A
#
# COMPACT_ATOMS: atom_id res chain seq x y z
N MET A 1 13.86 -21.57 2.28
CA MET A 1 14.67 -20.32 2.11
C MET A 1 13.78 -19.13 2.43
N CYS A 2 14.31 -18.07 3.04
CA CYS A 2 13.47 -17.02 3.65
C CYS A 2 12.84 -16.05 2.62
N PRO A 3 11.52 -15.78 2.69
CA PRO A 3 10.88 -14.72 1.89
C PRO A 3 11.48 -13.32 2.11
N LEU A 4 12.02 -13.08 3.31
CA LEU A 4 12.63 -11.80 3.72
C LEU A 4 13.70 -11.28 2.76
N GLN A 5 14.51 -12.16 2.14
CA GLN A 5 15.59 -11.74 1.24
C GLN A 5 15.06 -11.15 -0.08
N ASN A 6 13.90 -11.61 -0.57
CA ASN A 6 13.26 -11.04 -1.76
C ASN A 6 12.64 -9.66 -1.49
N LEU A 7 12.11 -9.44 -0.28
CA LEU A 7 11.59 -8.15 0.17
C LEU A 7 12.70 -7.12 0.44
N GLU A 8 13.84 -7.52 1.01
CA GLU A 8 14.99 -6.61 1.13
C GLU A 8 15.58 -6.19 -0.23
N MET A 9 15.62 -7.10 -1.21
CA MET A 9 16.08 -6.78 -2.56
C MET A 9 15.14 -5.79 -3.27
N THR A 10 13.82 -5.90 -3.09
CA THR A 10 12.87 -4.95 -3.69
C THR A 10 13.02 -3.54 -3.12
N CYS A 11 13.46 -3.38 -1.87
CA CYS A 11 13.63 -2.06 -1.26
C CYS A 11 14.97 -1.39 -1.66
N LYS A 12 16.08 -2.15 -1.65
CA LYS A 12 17.45 -1.61 -1.85
C LYS A 12 17.74 -0.99 -3.23
N HIS A 13 16.96 -1.30 -4.27
CA HIS A 13 17.14 -0.73 -5.62
C HIS A 13 16.21 0.46 -5.96
N VAL A 14 15.24 0.81 -5.09
CA VAL A 14 14.21 1.83 -5.40
C VAL A 14 14.77 3.24 -5.62
N LYS A 15 15.91 3.59 -5.00
CA LYS A 15 16.60 4.87 -5.23
C LYS A 15 17.15 5.06 -6.66
N SER A 16 17.17 4.02 -7.50
CA SER A 16 17.59 4.08 -8.89
C SER A 16 16.51 3.64 -9.89
N LEU A 17 15.25 3.50 -9.45
CA LEU A 17 14.15 3.38 -10.39
C LEU A 17 13.95 4.73 -11.07
N THR A 18 14.45 4.85 -12.30
CA THR A 18 14.05 5.93 -13.20
C THR A 18 12.52 5.92 -13.35
N CYS A 19 11.94 7.04 -13.80
CA CYS A 19 10.52 7.04 -14.16
C CYS A 19 10.17 5.89 -15.13
N SER A 20 11.12 5.40 -15.93
CA SER A 20 10.94 4.25 -16.83
C SER A 20 10.65 2.96 -16.07
N ALA A 21 11.43 2.69 -15.02
CA ALA A 21 11.27 1.48 -14.23
C ALA A 21 10.05 1.57 -13.31
N LEU A 22 9.73 2.74 -12.76
CA LEU A 22 8.46 2.97 -12.06
C LEU A 22 7.24 2.81 -12.99
N PHE A 23 7.29 3.39 -14.20
CA PHE A 23 6.25 3.24 -15.21
C PHE A 23 6.07 1.79 -15.66
N SER A 24 7.16 1.05 -15.89
CA SER A 24 7.10 -0.37 -16.22
C SER A 24 6.62 -1.24 -15.06
N ILE A 25 7.00 -0.94 -13.81
CA ILE A 25 6.46 -1.63 -12.62
C ILE A 25 4.96 -1.39 -12.48
N ILE A 26 4.50 -0.14 -12.53
CA ILE A 26 3.08 0.21 -12.43
C ILE A 26 2.30 -0.42 -13.60
N SER A 27 2.77 -0.27 -14.83
CA SER A 27 2.10 -0.82 -16.03
C SER A 27 2.11 -2.35 -16.10
N SER A 28 3.09 -3.01 -15.46
CA SER A 28 3.19 -4.48 -15.38
C SER A 28 2.43 -5.10 -14.20
N PHE A 29 1.88 -4.30 -13.28
CA PHE A 29 0.99 -4.86 -12.25
C PHE A 29 -0.28 -5.42 -12.89
N LYS A 30 -0.81 -6.50 -12.31
CA LYS A 30 -2.08 -7.08 -12.74
C LYS A 30 -3.21 -6.10 -12.40
N TRP A 31 -3.57 -5.30 -13.40
CA TRP A 31 -4.64 -4.32 -13.33
C TRP A 31 -6.03 -4.90 -13.06
N SER A 32 -6.19 -6.22 -12.91
CA SER A 32 -7.45 -6.89 -12.56
C SER A 32 -8.17 -6.31 -11.33
N VAL A 33 -7.43 -5.72 -10.37
CA VAL A 33 -8.03 -4.97 -9.24
C VAL A 33 -8.67 -3.66 -9.73
N LEU A 34 -7.99 -2.91 -10.59
CA LEU A 34 -8.53 -1.71 -11.23
C LEU A 34 -9.68 -2.03 -12.20
N GLU A 35 -9.58 -3.11 -12.97
CA GLU A 35 -10.66 -3.57 -13.86
C GLU A 35 -11.92 -3.90 -13.06
N CYS A 36 -11.79 -4.60 -11.92
CA CYS A 36 -12.89 -4.92 -11.04
C CYS A 36 -13.50 -3.68 -10.38
N LYS A 37 -12.67 -2.72 -9.95
CA LYS A 37 -13.12 -1.42 -9.40
C LYS A 37 -13.86 -0.58 -10.47
N VAL A 38 -13.27 -0.40 -11.66
CA VAL A 38 -13.85 0.39 -12.77
C VAL A 38 -15.13 -0.23 -13.33
N ALA A 39 -15.19 -1.56 -13.49
CA ALA A 39 -16.40 -2.25 -13.94
C ALA A 39 -17.59 -2.05 -12.99
N ARG A 40 -17.33 -1.89 -11.68
CA ARG A 40 -18.34 -1.62 -10.66
C ARG A 40 -18.72 -0.15 -10.52
N VAL A 41 -17.86 0.77 -10.97
CA VAL A 41 -18.17 2.21 -11.13
C VAL A 41 -18.95 2.48 -12.44
N GLY A 42 -19.03 1.49 -13.34
CA GLY A 42 -19.90 1.49 -14.52
C GLY A 42 -19.24 1.96 -15.83
N SER A 43 -18.00 2.44 -15.79
CA SER A 43 -17.26 2.89 -16.98
C SER A 43 -16.64 1.72 -17.77
N ASN A 44 -17.45 1.02 -18.56
CA ASN A 44 -17.02 -0.17 -19.30
C ASN A 44 -16.27 0.09 -20.64
N SER A 45 -15.92 1.33 -20.98
CA SER A 45 -15.18 1.63 -22.23
C SER A 45 -13.65 1.51 -22.04
N PHE A 46 -12.99 0.79 -22.96
CA PHE A 46 -11.54 0.56 -22.93
C PHE A 46 -10.74 1.88 -22.87
N VAL A 47 -11.11 2.85 -23.71
CA VAL A 47 -10.50 4.20 -23.79
C VAL A 47 -10.54 4.96 -22.45
N HIS A 48 -11.54 4.71 -21.60
CA HIS A 48 -11.62 5.32 -20.27
C HIS A 48 -10.65 4.66 -19.27
N ARG A 49 -10.31 3.38 -19.46
CA ARG A 49 -9.32 2.68 -18.63
C ARG A 49 -7.91 3.22 -18.91
N ASP A 50 -7.54 3.36 -20.18
CA ASP A 50 -6.25 3.93 -20.59
C ASP A 50 -6.05 5.34 -20.01
N ALA A 51 -7.09 6.19 -20.09
CA ALA A 51 -7.07 7.54 -19.53
C ALA A 51 -6.96 7.56 -17.99
N LEU A 52 -7.65 6.66 -17.29
CA LEU A 52 -7.53 6.52 -15.83
C LEU A 52 -6.15 6.00 -15.41
N GLN A 53 -5.57 5.05 -16.16
CA GLN A 53 -4.23 4.54 -15.92
C GLN A 53 -3.18 5.65 -16.13
N GLU A 54 -3.34 6.49 -17.16
CA GLU A 54 -2.48 7.64 -17.38
C GLU A 54 -2.59 8.65 -16.24
N GLN A 55 -3.81 9.04 -15.83
CA GLN A 55 -4.03 9.94 -14.69
C GLN A 55 -3.44 9.40 -13.37
N LEU A 56 -3.60 8.10 -13.11
CA LEU A 56 -3.05 7.44 -11.91
C LEU A 56 -1.52 7.51 -11.85
N ILE A 57 -0.86 7.22 -12.98
CA ILE A 57 0.60 7.31 -13.11
C ILE A 57 1.05 8.77 -12.87
N ASP A 58 0.34 9.73 -13.45
CA ASP A 58 0.67 11.16 -13.36
C ASP A 58 0.55 11.69 -11.92
N ILE A 59 -0.51 11.30 -11.21
CA ILE A 59 -0.71 11.58 -9.78
C ILE A 59 0.43 11.01 -8.95
N ILE A 60 0.78 9.73 -9.14
CA ILE A 60 1.84 9.06 -8.36
C ILE A 60 3.20 9.72 -8.60
N LEU A 61 3.56 9.98 -9.86
CA LEU A 61 4.85 10.58 -10.21
C LEU A 61 4.96 12.04 -9.74
N GLU A 62 3.92 12.84 -9.86
CA GLU A 62 3.96 14.25 -9.43
C GLU A 62 4.07 14.38 -7.90
N VAL A 63 3.34 13.56 -7.12
CA VAL A 63 3.48 13.55 -5.65
C VAL A 63 4.89 13.16 -5.22
N LEU A 64 5.49 12.12 -5.82
CA LEU A 64 6.87 11.71 -5.52
C LEU A 64 7.90 12.77 -5.96
N LYS A 65 7.67 13.43 -7.09
CA LYS A 65 8.53 14.52 -7.62
C LYS A 65 8.51 15.77 -6.73
N ARG A 66 7.36 16.12 -6.14
CA ARG A 66 7.23 17.20 -5.16
C ARG A 66 7.86 16.87 -3.81
N ASN A 67 7.91 15.58 -3.47
CA ASN A 67 8.28 15.07 -2.16
C ASN A 67 9.44 14.07 -2.26
N SER A 68 10.63 14.54 -2.61
CA SER A 68 11.83 13.71 -2.85
C SER A 68 12.31 12.89 -1.64
N GLN A 69 11.77 13.14 -0.45
CA GLN A 69 11.95 12.34 0.75
C GLN A 69 11.14 11.02 0.76
N LEU A 70 10.18 10.87 -0.16
CA LEU A 70 9.27 9.73 -0.22
C LEU A 70 9.71 8.70 -1.27
N HIS A 71 9.60 7.42 -0.92
CA HIS A 71 9.84 6.31 -1.82
C HIS A 71 8.54 5.58 -2.15
N TYR A 72 8.38 5.19 -3.42
CA TYR A 72 7.26 4.36 -3.86
C TYR A 72 7.36 2.95 -3.27
N TYR A 73 6.25 2.44 -2.74
CA TYR A 73 6.10 1.05 -2.31
C TYR A 73 5.02 0.32 -3.13
N GLN A 74 5.17 -1.00 -3.27
CA GLN A 74 4.19 -1.84 -3.94
C GLN A 74 2.86 -1.84 -3.16
N GLY A 75 1.78 -1.38 -3.79
CA GLY A 75 0.46 -1.20 -3.18
C GLY A 75 0.03 0.27 -3.02
N TYR A 76 0.95 1.23 -3.15
CA TYR A 76 0.63 2.67 -3.12
C TYR A 76 -0.40 3.08 -4.18
N HIS A 77 -0.39 2.40 -5.34
CA HIS A 77 -1.34 2.61 -6.42
C HIS A 77 -2.79 2.23 -6.06
N ASP A 78 -3.01 1.27 -5.16
CA ASP A 78 -4.37 0.92 -4.71
C ASP A 78 -5.02 2.07 -3.93
N VAL A 79 -4.23 2.85 -3.17
CA VAL A 79 -4.69 4.06 -2.48
C VAL A 79 -4.93 5.20 -3.47
N ALA A 80 -3.93 5.49 -4.31
CA ALA A 80 -4.01 6.55 -5.31
C ALA A 80 -5.20 6.37 -6.28
N VAL A 81 -5.50 5.12 -6.69
CA VAL A 81 -6.61 4.87 -7.62
C VAL A 81 -7.97 4.85 -6.93
N THR A 82 -8.04 4.46 -5.66
CA THR A 82 -9.29 4.57 -4.87
C THR A 82 -9.68 6.04 -4.71
N LEU A 83 -8.72 6.94 -4.49
CA LEU A 83 -8.96 8.39 -4.51
C LEU A 83 -9.37 8.89 -5.91
N LEU A 84 -8.64 8.51 -6.97
CA LEU A 84 -8.93 8.92 -8.34
C LEU A 84 -10.37 8.60 -8.78
N LEU A 85 -10.85 7.40 -8.44
CA LEU A 85 -12.21 6.95 -8.79
C LEU A 85 -13.33 7.67 -8.02
N VAL A 86 -13.04 8.27 -6.86
CA VAL A 86 -14.05 8.92 -5.99
C VAL A 86 -14.06 10.44 -6.16
N VAL A 87 -12.88 11.07 -6.22
CA VAL A 87 -12.75 12.54 -6.19
C VAL A 87 -12.11 13.14 -7.45
N GLY A 88 -11.65 12.30 -8.40
CA GLY A 88 -11.04 12.75 -9.66
C GLY A 88 -9.63 13.31 -9.54
N GLU A 89 -8.96 13.47 -10.69
CA GLU A 89 -7.52 13.74 -10.84
C GLU A 89 -6.95 14.80 -9.88
N ARG A 90 -7.50 16.03 -9.91
CA ARG A 90 -6.98 17.18 -9.14
C ARG A 90 -7.08 16.97 -7.62
N MET A 91 -8.21 16.47 -7.14
CA MET A 91 -8.43 16.25 -5.71
C MET A 91 -7.65 15.03 -5.22
N ALA A 92 -7.61 13.95 -6.02
CA ALA A 92 -6.85 12.75 -5.69
C ALA A 92 -5.35 13.06 -5.54
N MET A 93 -4.78 13.92 -6.39
CA MET A 93 -3.40 14.41 -6.25
C MET A 93 -3.17 15.14 -4.92
N ALA A 94 -4.03 16.12 -4.57
CA ALA A 94 -3.89 16.90 -3.34
C ALA A 94 -4.12 16.08 -2.07
N MET A 95 -5.11 15.17 -2.07
CA MET A 95 -5.36 14.25 -0.97
C MET A 95 -4.21 13.26 -0.81
N LEU A 96 -3.72 12.67 -1.90
CA LEU A 96 -2.59 11.73 -1.87
C LEU A 96 -1.32 12.41 -1.35
N GLU A 97 -0.98 13.62 -1.81
CA GLU A 97 0.16 14.39 -1.29
C GLU A 97 0.08 14.62 0.23
N LYS A 98 -1.12 14.87 0.77
CA LYS A 98 -1.35 14.99 2.21
C LYS A 98 -1.26 13.65 2.94
N LEU A 99 -1.80 12.56 2.40
CA LEU A 99 -1.70 11.23 3.01
C LEU A 99 -0.25 10.73 3.03
N SER A 100 0.48 10.90 1.94
CA SER A 100 1.86 10.44 1.75
C SER A 100 2.88 11.14 2.65
N ASN A 101 2.59 12.38 3.07
CA ASN A 101 3.40 13.09 4.06
C ASN A 101 2.99 12.82 5.53
N HIS A 102 1.85 12.16 5.78
CA HIS A 102 1.37 11.87 7.13
C HIS A 102 1.01 10.38 7.31
N HIS A 103 -0.20 9.98 6.94
CA HIS A 103 -0.76 8.63 7.19
C HIS A 103 0.05 7.49 6.56
N LEU A 104 0.59 7.68 5.36
CA LEU A 104 1.37 6.68 4.65
C LEU A 104 2.89 6.92 4.78
N ARG A 105 3.31 7.96 5.52
CA ARG A 105 4.69 8.45 5.52
C ARG A 105 5.69 7.36 5.88
N ASP A 106 5.42 6.60 6.94
CA ASP A 106 6.29 5.52 7.41
C ASP A 106 6.37 4.33 6.42
N PHE A 107 5.39 4.16 5.54
CA PHE A 107 5.43 3.16 4.46
C PHE A 107 6.30 3.59 3.27
N MET A 108 6.61 4.89 3.17
CA MET A 108 7.40 5.51 2.10
C MET A 108 8.86 5.80 2.49
N ASP A 109 9.34 5.26 3.61
CA ASP A 109 10.77 5.33 3.99
C ASP A 109 11.66 4.44 3.10
N THR A 110 12.98 4.71 3.09
CA THR A 110 13.94 3.92 2.29
C THR A 110 14.16 2.49 2.82
N THR A 111 13.57 2.14 3.96
CA THR A 111 13.60 0.78 4.53
C THR A 111 12.23 0.44 5.11
N MET A 112 11.83 -0.82 4.99
CA MET A 112 10.57 -1.34 5.54
C MET A 112 10.49 -1.33 7.07
N ASP A 113 11.52 -0.87 7.78
CA ASP A 113 11.59 -0.94 9.24
C ASP A 113 10.54 -0.08 9.95
N SER A 114 10.20 1.07 9.38
CA SER A 114 9.12 1.93 9.88
C SER A 114 7.75 1.24 9.71
N THR A 115 7.54 0.55 8.58
CA THR A 115 6.38 -0.35 8.36
C THR A 115 6.36 -1.52 9.35
N LYS A 116 7.50 -2.17 9.62
CA LYS A 116 7.61 -3.25 10.63
C LYS A 116 7.27 -2.72 12.03
N HIS A 117 7.75 -1.52 12.40
CA HIS A 117 7.43 -0.89 13.67
C HIS A 117 5.92 -0.67 13.83
N ILE A 118 5.21 -0.22 12.78
CA ILE A 118 3.74 -0.11 12.80
C ILE A 118 3.07 -1.48 12.93
N LEU A 119 3.49 -2.49 12.15
CA LEU A 119 2.95 -3.85 12.23
C LEU A 119 3.17 -4.48 13.61
N ASN A 120 4.25 -4.14 14.30
CA ASN A 120 4.57 -4.63 15.65
C ASN A 120 3.65 -4.10 16.75
N TYR A 121 2.73 -3.16 16.48
CA TYR A 121 1.65 -2.84 17.42
C TYR A 121 0.55 -3.92 17.47
N LEU A 122 0.48 -4.82 16.48
CA LEU A 122 -0.55 -5.86 16.41
C LEU A 122 -0.51 -6.83 17.59
N MET A 123 0.63 -7.50 17.82
CA MET A 123 0.76 -8.48 18.91
C MET A 123 0.49 -7.87 20.30
N PRO A 124 0.98 -6.66 20.65
CA PRO A 124 0.58 -5.93 21.84
C PRO A 124 -0.94 -5.72 21.99
N ILE A 125 -1.65 -5.33 20.91
CA ILE A 125 -3.11 -5.15 20.98
C ILE A 125 -3.81 -6.49 21.24
N LEU A 126 -3.33 -7.59 20.62
CA LEU A 126 -3.87 -8.93 20.85
C LEU A 126 -3.60 -9.40 22.29
N GLU A 127 -2.39 -9.21 22.83
CA GLU A 127 -2.01 -9.57 24.21
C GLU A 127 -2.92 -8.94 25.26
N GLN A 128 -3.31 -7.67 25.07
CA GLN A 128 -4.17 -6.94 26.01
C GLN A 128 -5.65 -7.36 25.97
N VAL A 129 -6.09 -8.11 24.95
CA VAL A 129 -7.51 -8.49 24.75
C VAL A 129 -7.71 -10.00 24.87
N ASP A 130 -6.84 -10.79 24.24
CA ASP A 130 -6.86 -12.25 24.25
C ASP A 130 -5.42 -12.80 24.28
N ALA A 131 -4.89 -12.99 25.48
CA ALA A 131 -3.58 -13.57 25.71
C ALA A 131 -3.45 -15.01 25.18
N GLU A 132 -4.53 -15.79 25.08
CA GLU A 132 -4.49 -17.15 24.52
C GLU A 132 -4.29 -17.10 23.00
N LEU A 133 -4.95 -16.17 22.31
CA LEU A 133 -4.74 -15.91 20.87
C LEU A 133 -3.33 -15.38 20.59
N HIS A 134 -2.86 -14.43 21.40
CA HIS A 134 -1.48 -13.94 21.37
C HIS A 134 -0.46 -15.08 21.50
N ASP A 135 -0.62 -15.93 22.52
CA ASP A 135 0.31 -17.03 22.78
C ASP A 135 0.21 -18.12 21.71
N PHE A 136 -0.98 -18.37 21.15
CA PHE A 136 -1.15 -19.26 20.01
C PHE A 136 -0.42 -18.74 18.77
N MET A 137 -0.63 -17.49 18.38
CA MET A 137 0.05 -16.88 17.23
C MET A 137 1.56 -16.77 17.43
N THR A 138 2.01 -16.60 18.67
CA THR A 138 3.43 -16.61 19.05
C THR A 138 4.03 -18.01 18.90
N ARG A 139 3.36 -19.06 19.39
CA ARG A 139 3.79 -20.48 19.21
C ARG A 139 3.78 -20.93 17.76
N ALA A 140 2.88 -20.39 16.93
CA ALA A 140 2.82 -20.66 15.50
C ALA A 140 3.86 -19.88 14.68
N GLU A 141 4.68 -19.02 15.30
CA GLU A 141 5.72 -18.19 14.66
C GLU A 141 5.24 -17.34 13.45
N VAL A 142 3.93 -17.05 13.35
CA VAL A 142 3.32 -16.39 12.18
C VAL A 142 3.76 -14.93 12.01
N GLY A 143 4.14 -14.28 13.11
CA GLY A 143 4.52 -12.86 13.14
C GLY A 143 3.37 -11.95 12.69
N THR A 144 3.72 -10.81 12.09
CA THR A 144 2.75 -9.75 11.72
C THR A 144 2.70 -9.45 10.21
N ILE A 145 3.48 -10.19 9.40
CA ILE A 145 3.67 -9.88 7.97
C ILE A 145 2.41 -10.14 7.11
N PHE A 146 1.50 -11.02 7.54
CA PHE A 146 0.22 -11.24 6.85
C PHE A 146 -0.61 -9.95 6.71
N ALA A 147 -0.54 -9.05 7.72
CA ALA A 147 -1.25 -7.77 7.74
C ALA A 147 -0.53 -6.65 6.97
N LEU A 148 0.64 -6.91 6.37
CA LEU A 148 1.41 -5.91 5.60
C LEU A 148 0.60 -5.36 4.42
N SER A 149 -0.02 -6.24 3.63
CA SER A 149 -0.84 -5.85 2.48
C SER A 149 -2.07 -5.04 2.88
N TRP A 150 -2.65 -5.35 4.03
CA TRP A 150 -3.81 -4.65 4.60
C TRP A 150 -3.46 -3.19 4.90
N LEU A 151 -2.38 -2.96 5.64
CA LEU A 151 -2.00 -1.62 6.06
C LEU A 151 -1.58 -0.73 4.89
N ILE A 152 -0.70 -1.22 4.01
CA ILE A 152 -0.11 -0.38 2.96
C ILE A 152 -1.08 -0.04 1.82
N THR A 153 -2.19 -0.78 1.69
CA THR A 153 -3.25 -0.54 0.69
C THR A 153 -4.55 0.01 1.29
N TRP A 154 -4.57 0.26 2.61
CA TRP A 154 -5.79 0.55 3.37
C TRP A 154 -6.91 -0.48 3.09
N PHE A 155 -6.56 -1.77 3.16
CA PHE A 155 -7.38 -2.95 2.86
C PHE A 155 -7.91 -3.03 1.41
N GLY A 156 -7.71 -2.00 0.59
CA GLY A 156 -8.30 -1.86 -0.75
C GLY A 156 -7.77 -2.82 -1.81
N HIS A 157 -6.77 -3.65 -1.49
CA HIS A 157 -6.32 -4.77 -2.32
C HIS A 157 -6.99 -6.11 -1.96
N VAL A 158 -7.45 -6.26 -0.70
CA VAL A 158 -7.92 -7.54 -0.15
C VAL A 158 -9.44 -7.58 -0.04
N LEU A 159 -10.09 -6.44 0.20
CA LEU A 159 -11.55 -6.36 0.15
C LEU A 159 -12.05 -6.40 -1.30
N SER A 160 -12.86 -7.41 -1.60
CA SER A 160 -13.49 -7.55 -2.91
C SER A 160 -14.55 -6.47 -3.15
N GLU A 161 -15.35 -6.12 -2.15
CA GLU A 161 -16.44 -5.15 -2.26
C GLU A 161 -15.99 -3.70 -2.02
N PHE A 162 -15.92 -2.93 -3.11
CA PHE A 162 -15.46 -1.54 -3.10
C PHE A 162 -16.22 -0.63 -2.12
N LYS A 163 -17.51 -0.89 -1.84
CA LYS A 163 -18.30 -0.15 -0.83
C LYS A 163 -17.67 -0.22 0.58
N HIS A 164 -17.11 -1.37 0.95
CA HIS A 164 -16.45 -1.58 2.23
C HIS A 164 -15.07 -0.91 2.25
N THR A 165 -14.32 -0.95 1.14
CA THR A 165 -13.09 -0.16 0.99
C THR A 165 -13.35 1.33 1.18
N LEU A 166 -14.38 1.91 0.53
CA LEU A 166 -14.72 3.33 0.69
C LEU A 166 -15.10 3.67 2.13
N ARG A 167 -15.95 2.85 2.77
CA ARG A 167 -16.36 3.02 4.16
C ARG A 167 -15.19 2.97 5.16
N LEU A 168 -14.15 2.20 4.85
CA LEU A 168 -12.89 2.20 5.61
C LEU A 168 -12.04 3.43 5.32
N TYR A 169 -12.04 3.97 4.10
CA TYR A 169 -11.34 5.22 3.80
C TYR A 169 -11.98 6.39 4.56
N ASP A 170 -13.31 6.46 4.65
CA ASP A 170 -14.03 7.44 5.48
C ASP A 170 -13.57 7.37 6.94
N PHE A 171 -13.42 6.15 7.48
CA PHE A 171 -12.96 5.92 8.84
C PHE A 171 -11.49 6.33 9.03
N PHE A 172 -10.58 5.89 8.16
CA PHE A 172 -9.15 6.20 8.27
C PHE A 172 -8.84 7.69 8.05
N LEU A 173 -9.56 8.37 7.15
CA LEU A 173 -9.43 9.82 6.92
C LEU A 173 -9.88 10.67 8.12
N ALA A 174 -10.80 10.14 8.95
CA ALA A 174 -11.29 10.79 10.16
C ALA A 174 -10.49 10.44 11.43
N SER A 175 -9.54 9.51 11.36
CA SER A 175 -8.91 8.85 12.52
C SER A 175 -7.40 9.11 12.64
N HIS A 176 -6.82 8.59 13.72
CA HIS A 176 -5.36 8.57 13.91
C HIS A 176 -4.66 7.65 12.89
N PRO A 177 -3.41 7.93 12.42
CA PRO A 177 -2.73 7.16 11.37
C PRO A 177 -2.54 5.66 11.64
N LEU A 178 -2.51 5.27 12.93
CA LEU A 178 -2.45 3.86 13.33
C LEU A 178 -3.80 3.12 13.27
N MET A 179 -4.94 3.78 13.06
CA MET A 179 -6.25 3.12 13.07
C MET A 179 -6.36 1.86 12.18
N PRO A 180 -5.70 1.77 11.00
CA PRO A 180 -5.59 0.52 10.25
C PRO A 180 -5.02 -0.69 11.02
N ILE A 181 -4.11 -0.51 11.99
CA ILE A 181 -3.60 -1.63 12.82
C ILE A 181 -4.59 -2.06 13.91
N TYR A 182 -5.42 -1.14 14.42
CA TYR A 182 -6.50 -1.46 15.37
C TYR A 182 -7.65 -2.18 14.65
N LEU A 183 -7.96 -1.81 13.40
CA LEU A 183 -8.88 -2.58 12.57
C LEU A 183 -8.31 -3.98 12.23
N ALA A 184 -7.02 -4.08 11.90
CA ALA A 184 -6.35 -5.37 11.67
C ALA A 184 -6.43 -6.27 12.92
N ALA A 185 -6.13 -5.73 14.11
CA ALA A 185 -6.30 -6.45 15.37
C ALA A 185 -7.75 -6.89 15.59
N THR A 186 -8.72 -6.01 15.32
CA THR A 186 -10.15 -6.30 15.47
C THR A 186 -10.61 -7.41 14.51
N ILE A 187 -10.11 -7.47 13.28
CA ILE A 187 -10.38 -8.54 12.30
C ILE A 187 -9.79 -9.87 12.80
N VAL A 188 -8.58 -9.87 13.35
CA VAL A 188 -7.94 -11.07 13.92
C VAL A 188 -8.70 -11.58 15.16
N LEU A 189 -9.07 -10.68 16.08
CA LEU A 189 -9.88 -11.00 17.26
C LEU A 189 -11.28 -11.50 16.89
N HIS A 190 -11.94 -10.92 15.88
CA HIS A 190 -13.23 -11.42 15.41
C HIS A 190 -13.18 -12.86 14.90
N ARG A 191 -12.00 -13.31 14.46
CA ARG A 191 -11.73 -14.67 13.96
C ARG A 191 -10.92 -15.53 14.94
N GLU A 192 -10.86 -15.15 16.23
CA GLU A 192 -10.08 -15.85 17.26
C GLU A 192 -10.31 -17.37 17.27
N GLN A 193 -11.56 -17.81 17.02
CA GLN A 193 -11.96 -19.22 17.09
C GLN A 193 -11.44 -20.00 15.88
N GLU A 194 -11.47 -19.41 14.68
CA GLU A 194 -10.87 -20.01 13.48
C GLU A 194 -9.35 -20.14 13.64
N VAL A 195 -8.70 -19.10 14.18
CA VAL A 195 -7.25 -19.09 14.40
C VAL A 195 -6.86 -20.18 15.41
N LYS A 196 -7.49 -20.22 16.60
CA LYS A 196 -7.21 -21.20 17.65
C LYS A 196 -7.55 -22.65 17.27
N GLN A 197 -8.46 -22.87 16.32
CA GLN A 197 -8.83 -24.21 15.80
C GLN A 197 -7.97 -24.66 14.62
N THR A 198 -7.21 -23.76 14.00
CA THR A 198 -6.29 -24.09 12.90
C THR A 198 -5.05 -24.82 13.45
N GLU A 199 -4.35 -25.57 12.61
CA GLU A 199 -3.06 -26.17 12.99
C GLU A 199 -2.07 -25.08 13.42
N CYS A 200 -1.35 -25.30 14.52
CA CYS A 200 -0.43 -24.35 15.14
C CYS A 200 0.91 -24.27 14.36
N ASP A 201 0.82 -23.96 13.07
CA ASP A 201 1.91 -23.86 12.10
C ASP A 201 1.90 -22.48 11.41
N MET A 202 3.10 -21.99 11.09
CA MET A 202 3.32 -20.68 10.48
C MET A 202 2.58 -20.52 9.15
N ALA A 203 2.64 -21.52 8.26
CA ALA A 203 2.02 -21.45 6.94
C ALA A 203 0.49 -21.57 7.03
N MET A 204 -0.02 -22.43 7.91
CA MET A 204 -1.47 -22.63 8.11
C MET A 204 -2.14 -21.37 8.68
N VAL A 205 -1.58 -20.78 9.74
CA VAL A 205 -2.11 -19.53 10.33
C VAL A 205 -1.91 -18.35 9.38
N HIS A 206 -0.77 -18.26 8.67
CA HIS A 206 -0.57 -17.24 7.64
C HIS A 206 -1.58 -17.38 6.48
N HIS A 207 -1.91 -18.60 6.05
CA HIS A 207 -2.88 -18.84 4.98
C HIS A 207 -4.29 -18.41 5.39
N LEU A 208 -4.75 -18.81 6.58
CA LEU A 208 -6.05 -18.39 7.15
C LEU A 208 -6.16 -16.87 7.24
N LEU A 209 -5.13 -16.22 7.80
CA LEU A 209 -5.13 -14.78 8.03
C LEU A 209 -4.83 -13.95 6.76
N SER A 210 -4.27 -14.53 5.70
CA SER A 210 -4.10 -13.82 4.42
C SER A 210 -5.43 -13.60 3.69
N HIS A 211 -6.45 -14.43 3.98
CA HIS A 211 -7.76 -14.37 3.35
C HIS A 211 -8.78 -13.76 4.32
N ILE A 212 -9.32 -12.58 3.98
CA ILE A 212 -10.40 -11.93 4.72
C ILE A 212 -11.75 -12.43 4.15
N PRO A 213 -12.69 -12.92 4.99
CA PRO A 213 -14.05 -13.25 4.55
C PRO A 213 -14.81 -12.02 3.99
N GLU A 214 -15.65 -12.23 2.97
CA GLU A 214 -16.38 -11.13 2.34
C GLU A 214 -17.53 -10.57 3.20
N ASP A 215 -18.05 -11.38 4.12
CA ASP A 215 -19.24 -11.13 4.95
C ASP A 215 -18.94 -10.53 6.34
N LEU A 216 -17.70 -10.08 6.58
CA LEU A 216 -17.30 -9.47 7.85
C LEU A 216 -18.17 -8.25 8.22
N PRO A 217 -18.58 -8.11 9.50
CA PRO A 217 -19.49 -7.04 9.93
C PRO A 217 -18.76 -5.70 10.12
N PHE A 218 -18.29 -5.08 9.03
CA PHE A 218 -17.36 -3.95 9.06
C PHE A 218 -17.76 -2.79 9.99
N GLU A 219 -19.04 -2.41 10.11
CA GLU A 219 -19.46 -1.36 11.05
C GLU A 219 -19.18 -1.73 12.52
N LEU A 220 -19.37 -3.00 12.91
CA LEU A 220 -19.03 -3.51 14.25
C LEU A 220 -17.51 -3.55 14.45
N LEU A 221 -16.75 -3.89 13.40
CA LEU A 221 -15.28 -3.93 13.47
C LEU A 221 -14.68 -2.51 13.52
N ILE A 222 -15.30 -1.52 12.86
CA ILE A 222 -14.93 -0.11 12.94
C ILE A 222 -15.17 0.43 14.36
N GLY A 223 -16.35 0.15 14.95
CA GLY A 223 -16.66 0.52 16.34
C GLY A 223 -15.65 -0.07 17.33
N ARG A 224 -15.44 -1.40 17.26
CA ARG A 224 -14.46 -2.08 18.11
C ARG A 224 -13.02 -1.60 17.91
N ALA A 225 -12.62 -1.22 16.70
CA ALA A 225 -11.30 -0.64 16.45
C ALA A 225 -11.10 0.71 17.16
N GLN A 226 -12.16 1.54 17.23
CA GLN A 226 -12.18 2.76 18.03
C GLN A 226 -12.14 2.44 19.53
N ASP A 227 -12.97 1.50 20.01
CA ASP A 227 -12.98 1.07 21.41
C ASP A 227 -11.57 0.61 21.87
N LEU A 228 -10.87 -0.17 21.03
CA LEU A 228 -9.50 -0.63 21.30
C LEU A 228 -8.48 0.52 21.26
N PHE A 229 -8.66 1.51 20.38
CA PHE A 229 -7.79 2.69 20.33
C PHE A 229 -7.90 3.54 21.60
N ASP A 230 -9.12 3.72 22.11
CA ASP A 230 -9.38 4.50 23.32
C ASP A 230 -8.98 3.76 24.60
N CYS A 231 -9.12 2.43 24.63
CA CYS A 231 -8.63 1.59 25.74
C CYS A 231 -7.09 1.47 25.78
N PHE A 232 -6.45 1.29 24.61
CA PHE A 232 -5.03 0.95 24.48
C PHE A 232 -4.29 1.91 23.54
N PRO A 233 -4.29 3.24 23.81
CA PRO A 233 -3.76 4.22 22.88
C PRO A 233 -2.25 4.04 22.62
N PRO A 234 -1.71 4.48 21.47
CA PRO A 234 -0.34 4.19 21.07
C PRO A 234 0.76 4.51 22.11
N PRO A 235 0.70 5.61 22.89
CA PRO A 235 1.70 5.91 23.95
C PRO A 235 1.64 4.97 25.16
N LEU A 236 0.59 4.15 25.31
CA LEU A 236 0.51 3.07 26.29
C LEU A 236 1.27 1.84 25.76
N LEU A 237 0.91 1.38 24.55
CA LEU A 237 1.51 0.21 23.90
C LEU A 237 3.01 0.41 23.63
N ALA A 238 3.42 1.61 23.19
CA ALA A 238 4.82 1.94 22.90
C ALA A 238 5.79 1.79 24.09
N LYS A 239 5.27 1.61 25.32
CA LYS A 239 6.07 1.32 26.52
C LYS A 239 6.56 -0.13 26.57
N GLN A 240 6.04 -1.04 25.75
CA GLN A 240 6.57 -2.40 25.63
C GLN A 240 7.92 -2.42 24.89
N ALA A 241 8.83 -3.28 25.32
CA ALA A 241 10.24 -3.26 24.90
C ALA A 241 10.46 -3.40 23.39
N ALA A 242 9.58 -4.10 22.67
CA ALA A 242 9.64 -4.24 21.21
C ALA A 242 9.40 -2.92 20.45
N LEU A 243 8.62 -2.00 21.03
CA LEU A 243 8.18 -0.76 20.39
C LEU A 243 9.03 0.46 20.77
N GLN A 244 9.65 0.49 21.96
CA GLN A 244 10.49 1.61 22.43
C GLN A 244 11.67 1.97 21.51
N SER A 245 12.07 1.07 20.59
CA SER A 245 13.30 1.18 19.80
C SER A 245 13.28 2.21 18.66
N ARG A 246 12.09 2.68 18.23
CA ARG A 246 11.94 3.72 17.19
C ARG A 246 10.73 4.62 17.46
N SER A 247 10.76 5.83 16.91
CA SER A 247 9.59 6.69 16.76
C SER A 247 9.11 6.67 15.32
N SER A 248 7.78 6.63 15.12
CA SER A 248 7.16 6.75 13.79
C SER A 248 6.93 8.22 13.45
N LEU A 249 7.11 8.56 12.17
CA LEU A 249 6.92 9.91 11.64
C LEU A 249 5.43 10.25 11.49
N SER A 250 4.58 9.27 11.15
CA SER A 250 3.13 9.49 11.08
C SER A 250 2.56 9.83 12.47
N ILE A 251 2.89 9.06 13.52
CA ILE A 251 2.43 9.33 14.90
C ILE A 251 2.91 10.71 15.38
N SER A 252 4.22 10.99 15.26
CA SER A 252 4.81 12.20 15.83
C SER A 252 4.41 13.49 15.10
N SER A 253 4.12 13.43 13.80
CA SER A 253 3.60 14.58 13.04
C SER A 253 2.08 14.77 13.17
N PHE A 254 1.31 13.72 13.52
CA PHE A 254 -0.15 13.77 13.43
C PHE A 254 -0.80 14.84 14.30
N GLN A 255 -0.32 15.05 15.52
CA GLN A 255 -0.90 16.09 16.40
C GLN A 255 -0.72 17.50 15.81
N ALA A 256 0.41 17.78 15.16
CA ALA A 256 0.64 19.03 14.46
C ALA A 256 -0.23 19.13 13.18
N PHE A 257 -0.40 18.02 12.45
CA PHE A 257 -1.31 17.95 11.31
C PHE A 257 -2.76 18.23 11.71
N GLN A 258 -3.29 17.58 12.74
CA GLN A 258 -4.65 17.77 13.25
C GLN A 258 -4.87 19.19 13.77
N LEU A 259 -3.88 19.81 14.42
CA LEU A 259 -3.93 21.23 14.79
C LEU A 259 -3.91 22.15 13.56
N SER A 260 -3.24 21.76 12.47
CA SER A 260 -3.23 22.55 11.22
C SER A 260 -4.56 22.50 10.47
N THR A 261 -5.24 21.35 10.42
CA THR A 261 -6.54 21.20 9.73
C THR A 261 -7.65 21.98 10.42
N LEU A 262 -7.63 22.08 11.76
CA LEU A 262 -8.57 22.91 12.54
C LEU A 262 -8.51 24.41 12.19
N HIS A 263 -7.38 24.89 11.66
CA HIS A 263 -7.19 26.29 11.23
C HIS A 263 -7.31 26.47 9.70
N GLN A 264 -7.59 25.39 8.96
CA GLN A 264 -7.57 25.37 7.51
C GLN A 264 -8.92 25.83 6.94
N ARG A 265 -8.92 26.88 6.11
CA ARG A 265 -10.11 27.29 5.36
C ARG A 265 -10.38 26.27 4.24
N PRO A 266 -11.61 25.77 4.05
CA PRO A 266 -11.92 24.79 3.00
C PRO A 266 -11.41 25.22 1.62
N ASP A 267 -11.65 26.48 1.25
CA ASP A 267 -11.27 27.05 -0.05
C ASP A 267 -9.76 27.02 -0.32
N SER A 268 -8.92 27.00 0.73
CA SER A 268 -7.45 27.04 0.58
C SER A 268 -6.84 25.76 0.00
N VAL A 269 -7.58 24.64 0.03
CA VAL A 269 -7.20 23.38 -0.65
C VAL A 269 -7.76 23.33 -2.07
N LEU A 270 -8.89 24.02 -2.30
CA LEU A 270 -9.68 23.94 -3.53
C LEU A 270 -9.32 25.04 -4.54
N GLN A 271 -8.51 26.03 -4.16
CA GLN A 271 -8.06 27.07 -5.07
C GLN A 271 -7.37 26.44 -6.30
N PRO A 272 -7.84 26.73 -7.53
CA PRO A 272 -7.18 26.24 -8.72
C PRO A 272 -5.88 27.02 -8.91
N GLY A 273 -4.77 26.47 -8.38
CA GLY A 273 -3.45 26.85 -8.83
C GLY A 273 -3.33 26.69 -10.34
N ASP A 274 -2.49 27.51 -10.97
CA ASP A 274 -2.19 27.47 -12.41
C ASP A 274 -1.13 26.40 -12.75
N ASP A 275 -1.12 25.31 -11.95
CA ASP A 275 -0.48 23.99 -12.15
C ASP A 275 -0.88 22.92 -13.40
N GLY A 276 -2.85 22.11 -14.40
CA GLY A 276 -3.49 21.22 -15.50
C GLY A 276 -3.23 21.37 -17.04
N GLU A 277 -2.69 22.50 -17.54
CA GLU A 277 -1.78 22.65 -18.72
C GLU A 277 -0.25 22.42 -18.48
N LEU A 278 0.48 23.23 -17.68
CA LEU A 278 1.94 23.16 -17.39
C LEU A 278 2.51 21.79 -16.89
N TRP A 279 2.04 21.25 -15.74
CA TRP A 279 2.23 19.84 -15.28
C TRP A 279 2.22 18.78 -16.42
N ARG A 280 1.36 18.91 -17.47
CA ARG A 280 1.12 17.90 -18.52
C ARG A 280 2.22 17.96 -19.56
N GLN A 281 2.75 19.15 -19.83
CA GLN A 281 3.85 19.33 -20.76
C GLN A 281 5.16 18.77 -20.20
N GLY A 282 5.43 19.00 -18.90
CA GLY A 282 6.56 18.38 -18.21
C GLY A 282 6.46 16.86 -18.18
N ASN A 283 5.30 16.31 -17.82
CA ASN A 283 5.14 14.86 -17.73
C ASN A 283 5.13 14.18 -19.12
N ARG A 284 4.67 14.84 -20.19
CA ARG A 284 4.85 14.35 -21.57
C ARG A 284 6.32 14.14 -21.94
N ILE A 285 7.23 15.02 -21.51
CA ILE A 285 8.66 14.87 -21.80
C ILE A 285 9.24 13.66 -21.03
N VAL A 286 8.86 13.50 -19.76
CA VAL A 286 9.23 12.33 -18.95
C VAL A 286 8.70 11.04 -19.58
N LYS A 287 7.42 11.00 -19.99
CA LYS A 287 6.81 9.88 -20.71
C LYS A 287 7.53 9.55 -22.02
N VAL A 288 7.88 10.54 -22.85
CA VAL A 288 8.63 10.27 -24.10
C VAL A 288 10.01 9.68 -23.81
N ALA A 289 10.73 10.19 -22.81
CA ALA A 289 12.02 9.62 -22.39
C ALA A 289 11.87 8.19 -21.85
N VAL A 290 10.84 7.93 -21.05
CA VAL A 290 10.46 6.60 -20.53
C VAL A 290 10.15 5.62 -21.67
N TRP A 291 9.31 6.01 -22.62
CA TRP A 291 8.94 5.14 -23.73
C TRP A 291 10.13 4.85 -24.63
N GLY A 292 11.03 5.82 -24.85
CA GLY A 292 12.30 5.58 -25.55
C GLY A 292 13.24 4.62 -24.81
N LEU A 293 13.41 4.77 -23.49
CA LEU A 293 14.25 3.89 -22.68
C LEU A 293 13.69 2.47 -22.58
N SER A 294 12.39 2.31 -22.30
CA SER A 294 11.77 0.98 -22.23
C SER A 294 11.68 0.31 -23.61
N ALA A 295 11.49 1.06 -24.71
CA ALA A 295 11.52 0.49 -26.06
C ALA A 295 12.94 0.05 -26.48
N THR A 296 13.98 0.84 -26.19
CA THR A 296 15.37 0.46 -26.48
C THR A 296 15.84 -0.73 -25.64
N LEU A 297 15.44 -0.81 -24.36
CA LEU A 297 15.71 -1.97 -23.51
C LEU A 297 14.98 -3.23 -24.00
N GLY A 298 13.69 -3.10 -24.38
CA GLY A 298 12.91 -4.18 -24.96
C GLY A 298 13.49 -4.69 -26.29
N ALA A 299 13.92 -3.78 -27.17
CA ALA A 299 14.59 -4.11 -28.42
C ALA A 299 15.94 -4.81 -28.19
N ALA A 300 16.73 -4.37 -27.20
CA ALA A 300 17.98 -5.03 -26.84
C ALA A 300 17.77 -6.45 -26.30
N VAL A 301 16.80 -6.65 -25.40
CA VAL A 301 16.44 -7.99 -24.89
C VAL A 301 15.91 -8.89 -26.02
N PHE A 302 15.08 -8.35 -26.92
CA PHE A 302 14.56 -9.10 -28.07
C PHE A 302 15.68 -9.48 -29.07
N ALA A 303 16.60 -8.56 -29.37
CA ALA A 303 17.75 -8.84 -30.24
C ALA A 303 18.70 -9.91 -29.64
N VAL A 304 18.96 -9.84 -28.33
CA VAL A 304 19.70 -10.88 -27.59
C VAL A 304 18.95 -12.22 -27.61
N ALA A 305 17.62 -12.22 -27.46
CA ALA A 305 16.82 -13.44 -27.54
C ALA A 305 16.80 -14.05 -28.95
N GLN A 306 16.70 -13.25 -30.02
CA GLN A 306 16.84 -13.73 -31.40
C GLN A 306 18.24 -14.30 -31.64
N THR A 307 19.29 -13.58 -31.25
CA THR A 307 20.67 -14.05 -31.38
C THR A 307 20.89 -15.35 -30.58
N ALA A 308 20.30 -15.49 -29.40
CA ALA A 308 20.38 -16.74 -28.63
C ALA A 308 19.62 -17.91 -29.28
N MET A 309 18.53 -17.64 -30.03
CA MET A 309 17.81 -18.67 -30.79
C MET A 309 18.57 -19.12 -32.05
N ASP A 310 19.25 -18.19 -32.75
CA ASP A 310 20.05 -18.53 -33.93
C ASP A 310 21.23 -19.48 -33.62
N TRP A 311 21.75 -19.46 -32.39
CA TRP A 311 22.84 -20.34 -31.93
C TRP A 311 22.33 -21.69 -31.38
N GLY A 312 21.01 -21.89 -31.29
CA GLY A 312 20.37 -23.07 -30.72
C GLY A 312 20.66 -24.41 -31.43
N PRO A 313 20.73 -24.51 -32.77
CA PRO A 313 20.86 -25.80 -33.46
C PRO A 313 22.23 -26.46 -33.32
N GLU A 314 23.31 -25.69 -33.34
CA GLU A 314 24.67 -26.22 -33.47
C GLU A 314 25.33 -26.54 -32.11
N ALA A 315 25.01 -25.77 -31.07
CA ALA A 315 25.57 -25.97 -29.73
C ALA A 315 25.13 -27.29 -29.06
N PHE A 316 23.99 -27.87 -29.45
CA PHE A 316 23.47 -29.11 -28.88
C PHE A 316 24.12 -30.39 -29.45
N LEU A 317 24.83 -30.32 -30.58
CA LEU A 317 25.45 -31.47 -31.26
C LEU A 317 26.93 -31.69 -30.90
N GLN A 318 27.42 -31.08 -29.82
CA GLN A 318 28.76 -31.34 -29.25
C GLN A 318 28.72 -31.76 -27.77
N LEU A 319 27.54 -32.09 -27.23
CA LEU A 319 27.36 -32.46 -25.82
C LEU A 319 26.61 -33.79 -25.60
N PHE A 320 26.31 -34.53 -26.67
CA PHE A 320 25.87 -35.94 -26.68
C PHE A 320 26.46 -36.66 -27.89
#